data_AF-A0A1V3GCM8-F1
#
_entry.id   AF-A0A1V3GCM8-F1
#
_cell.length_a   1.000
_cell.length_b   1.000
_cell.length_c   1.000
_cell.angle_alpha   90.00
_cell.angle_beta   90.00
_cell.angle_gamma   90.00
#
_symmetry.space_group_name_H-M   'P 1'
#
loop_
_entity.id
_entity.type
_entity.pdbx_description
1 polymer ?
#
loop_
_entity_poly.entity_id
_entity_poly.type
_entity_poly.pdbx_seq_one_letter_code
_entity_poly.pdbx_strand_id
1 'polypeptide(L)' 'MVYNKMEFDTPLEYITSTVIEAFKTTVFNYKQRKIKTSFIQYFYGTLTVMLGAAKRREHYEKHIKHRYNWLDA' A
#
# COMPACT_ATOMS: atom_id res chain seq x y z
N MET A 1 5.10 12.83 7.04
CA MET A 1 4.37 11.56 7.26
C MET A 1 3.79 11.06 5.95
N VAL A 2 3.87 9.74 5.67
CA VAL A 2 3.46 9.12 4.38
C VAL A 2 1.95 9.24 4.14
N TYR A 3 1.15 9.14 5.21
CA TYR A 3 -0.30 9.31 5.16
C TYR A 3 -0.72 10.66 4.56
N ASN A 4 -0.17 11.78 5.06
CA ASN A 4 -0.48 13.13 4.55
C ASN A 4 -0.07 13.35 3.08
N LYS A 5 0.79 12.50 2.51
CA LYS A 5 1.21 12.60 1.10
C LYS A 5 0.29 11.86 0.15
N MET A 6 -0.50 10.92 0.66
CA MET A 6 -1.43 10.14 -0.13
C MET A 6 -2.82 10.55 0.29
N GLU A 7 -3.39 11.56 -0.39
CA GLU A 7 -4.82 11.86 -0.29
C GLU A 7 -5.58 10.58 -0.66
N PHE A 8 -6.17 9.94 0.34
CA PHE A 8 -6.99 8.75 0.22
C PHE A 8 -8.44 9.17 0.49
N ASP A 9 -9.37 8.82 -0.39
CA ASP A 9 -10.81 8.92 -0.10
C ASP A 9 -11.29 7.72 0.73
N THR A 10 -10.43 6.73 0.93
CA THR A 10 -10.73 5.50 1.65
C THR A 10 -10.69 5.70 3.18
N PRO A 11 -11.59 5.04 3.93
CA PRO A 11 -11.65 5.17 5.39
C PRO A 11 -10.34 4.78 6.08
N LEU A 12 -10.05 5.41 7.21
CA LEU A 12 -8.83 5.18 8.00
C LEU A 12 -8.66 3.71 8.42
N GLU A 13 -9.76 2.96 8.60
CA GLU A 13 -9.67 1.54 8.97
C GLU A 13 -8.94 0.70 7.91
N TYR A 14 -9.14 1.00 6.61
CA TYR A 14 -8.47 0.30 5.50
C TYR A 14 -6.97 0.60 5.44
N ILE A 15 -6.59 1.80 5.86
CA ILE A 15 -5.19 2.21 5.92
C ILE A 15 -4.51 1.55 7.12
N THR A 16 -5.22 1.44 8.25
CA THR A 16 -4.71 0.84 9.48
C THR A 16 -4.37 -0.64 9.29
N SER A 17 -5.23 -1.40 8.60
CA SER A 17 -4.94 -2.81 8.29
C SER A 17 -3.68 -2.96 7.43
N THR A 18 -3.52 -2.09 6.41
CA THR A 18 -2.33 -2.04 5.54
C THR A 18 -1.06 -1.71 6.33
N VAL A 19 -1.14 -0.78 7.28
CA VAL A 19 -0.02 -0.41 8.17
C VAL A 19 0.40 -1.60 9.04
N ILE A 20 -0.57 -2.31 9.63
CA ILE A 20 -0.32 -3.51 10.45
C ILE A 20 0.35 -4.60 9.61
N GLU A 21 -0.10 -4.81 8.39
CA GLU A 21 0.47 -5.81 7.47
C GLU A 21 1.92 -5.45 7.08
N ALA A 22 2.17 -4.19 6.73
CA ALA A 22 3.51 -3.68 6.44
C ALA A 22 4.46 -3.87 7.64
N PHE A 23 3.95 -3.64 8.85
CA PHE A 23 4.71 -3.84 10.08
C PHE A 23 5.04 -5.32 10.31
N LYS A 24 4.04 -6.21 10.22
CA LYS A 24 4.24 -7.67 10.34
C LYS A 24 5.25 -8.19 9.32
N THR A 25 5.15 -7.73 8.08
CA THR A 25 6.08 -8.08 6.98
C THR A 25 7.51 -7.63 7.29
N THR A 26 7.67 -6.41 7.82
CA THR A 26 8.98 -5.89 8.23
C THR A 26 9.55 -6.71 9.38
N VAL A 27 8.76 -6.99 10.43
CA VAL A 27 9.19 -7.82 11.57
C VAL A 27 9.61 -9.22 11.11
N PHE A 28 8.87 -9.84 10.20
CA PHE A 28 9.20 -11.14 9.65
C PHE A 28 10.55 -11.14 8.93
N ASN A 29 10.79 -10.16 8.04
CA ASN A 29 12.06 -10.02 7.33
C ASN A 29 13.22 -9.64 8.26
N TYR A 30 12.95 -8.87 9.31
CA TYR A 30 13.92 -8.55 10.34
C TYR A 30 14.38 -9.80 11.09
N LYS A 31 13.42 -10.63 11.55
CA LYS A 31 13.71 -11.90 12.24
C LYS A 31 14.51 -12.87 11.38
N GLN A 32 14.31 -12.85 10.07
CA GLN A 32 15.08 -13.66 9.11
C GLN A 32 16.45 -13.06 8.74
N ARG A 33 16.88 -11.95 9.36
CA ARG A 33 18.14 -11.25 9.02
C ARG A 33 18.25 -10.85 7.54
N LYS A 34 17.10 -10.63 6.89
CA LYS A 34 17.01 -10.16 5.49
C LYS A 34 17.19 -8.65 5.38
N ILE A 35 16.84 -7.90 6.41
CA ILE A 35 17.08 -6.46 6.48
C ILE A 35 18.56 -6.22 6.77
N LYS A 36 19.28 -5.66 5.80
CA LYS A 36 20.72 -5.34 5.90
C LYS A 36 20.98 -3.90 6.34
N THR A 37 19.94 -3.06 6.38
CA THR A 37 19.99 -1.65 6.73
C THR A 37 19.11 -1.39 7.97
N SER A 38 18.52 -0.21 8.09
CA SER A 38 17.63 0.15 9.20
C SER A 38 16.24 -0.50 9.08
N PHE A 39 15.75 -1.06 10.19
CA PHE A 39 14.36 -1.53 10.32
C PHE A 39 13.36 -0.46 9.94
N ILE A 40 13.58 0.78 10.42
CA ILE A 40 12.68 1.91 10.20
C ILE A 40 12.61 2.24 8.70
N GLN A 41 13.77 2.30 8.04
CA GLN A 41 13.84 2.59 6.61
C GLN A 41 13.13 1.51 5.78
N TYR A 42 13.35 0.24 6.12
CA TYR A 42 12.68 -0.89 5.45
C TYR A 42 11.16 -0.87 5.66
N PHE A 43 10.71 -0.56 6.87
CA PHE A 43 9.29 -0.44 7.20
C PHE A 43 8.64 0.67 6.38
N TYR A 44 9.23 1.87 6.35
CA TYR A 44 8.68 2.97 5.56
C TYR A 44 8.68 2.69 4.06
N GLY A 45 9.70 2.00 3.54
CA GLY A 45 9.71 1.52 2.15
C GLY A 45 8.55 0.56 1.87
N THR A 46 8.40 -0.46 2.72
CA THR A 46 7.33 -1.47 2.61
C THR A 46 5.94 -0.81 2.67
N LEU A 47 5.74 0.06 3.65
CA LEU A 47 4.48 0.79 3.83
C LEU A 47 4.14 1.65 2.60
N THR A 48 5.13 2.35 2.04
CA THR A 48 4.94 3.19 0.86
C THR A 48 4.51 2.37 -0.36
N VAL A 49 5.11 1.20 -0.56
CA VAL A 49 4.75 0.30 -1.65
C VAL A 49 3.33 -0.24 -1.49
N MET A 50 2.97 -0.70 -0.29
CA MET A 50 1.65 -1.26 0.00
C MET A 50 0.54 -0.21 -0.12
N LEU A 51 0.73 0.98 0.44
CA LEU A 51 -0.21 2.08 0.30
C LEU A 51 -0.34 2.56 -1.16
N GLY A 52 0.78 2.61 -1.90
CA GLY A 52 0.75 2.92 -3.33
C GLY A 52 -0.06 1.90 -4.15
N ALA A 53 0.00 0.62 -3.79
CA ALA A 53 -0.81 -0.42 -4.41
C ALA A 53 -2.30 -0.24 -4.07
N ALA A 54 -2.63 0.07 -2.82
CA ALA A 54 -4.01 0.36 -2.39
C ALA A 54 -4.60 1.54 -3.17
N LYS A 55 -3.84 2.64 -3.31
CA LYS A 55 -4.28 3.83 -4.08
C LYS A 55 -4.52 3.51 -5.56
N ARG A 56 -3.68 2.67 -6.17
CA ARG A 56 -3.88 2.23 -7.57
C ARG A 56 -5.14 1.39 -7.72
N ARG A 57 -5.43 0.50 -6.76
CA ARG A 57 -6.67 -0.29 -6.74
C ARG A 57 -7.90 0.62 -6.60
N GLU A 58 -7.86 1.58 -5.69
CA GLU A 58 -8.94 2.57 -5.51
C GLU A 58 -9.21 3.35 -6.82
N HIS A 59 -8.15 3.86 -7.46
CA HIS A 59 -8.24 4.55 -8.75
C HIS A 59 -8.81 3.63 -9.85
N TYR A 60 -8.34 2.38 -9.92
CA TYR A 60 -8.86 1.40 -10.86
C TYR A 60 -10.36 1.17 -10.67
N GLU A 61 -10.81 0.93 -9.43
CA GLU A 61 -12.22 0.69 -9.11
C GLU A 61 -13.11 1.89 -9.44
N LYS A 62 -12.63 3.12 -9.19
CA LYS A 62 -13.33 4.36 -9.56
C LYS A 62 -13.46 4.53 -11.07
N HIS A 63 -12.42 4.23 -11.84
CA HIS A 63 -12.37 4.58 -13.27
C HIS A 63 -12.75 3.46 -14.23
N ILE A 64 -12.72 2.18 -13.82
CA ILE A 64 -12.99 1.08 -14.75
C ILE A 64 -14.46 0.80 -15.02
N LYS A 65 -15.36 1.13 -14.09
CA LYS A 65 -16.80 1.11 -14.37
C LYS A 65 -17.21 2.03 -15.54
N HIS A 66 -16.33 2.95 -15.94
CA HIS A 66 -16.58 3.94 -16.99
C HIS A 66 -15.65 3.80 -18.20
N ARG A 67 -14.83 2.75 -18.29
CA ARG A 67 -14.00 2.54 -19.47
C ARG A 67 -14.75 1.76 -20.55
N TYR A 68 -14.78 2.35 -21.75
CA TYR A 68 -15.15 1.65 -22.97
C TYR A 68 -14.24 0.42 -23.15
N ASN A 69 -14.83 -0.78 -23.07
CA ASN A 69 -14.13 -2.03 -23.33
C ASN A 69 -14.29 -2.37 -24.81
N TRP A 70 -13.27 -2.08 -25.62
CA TRP A 70 -13.27 -2.36 -27.06
C TRP A 70 -13.22 -3.88 -27.39
N LEU A 71 -12.95 -4.74 -26.40
CA LEU A 71 -12.98 -6.20 -26.56
C LEU A 71 -14.39 -6.80 -26.40
N ASP A 72 -15.32 -6.06 -25.79
CA ASP A 72 -16.73 -6.45 -25.66
C ASP A 72 -17.63 -5.81 -26.75
N ALA A 73 -17.03 -5.15 -27.74
CA ALA A 73 -17.71 -4.42 -28.83
C ALA A 73 -17.82 -5.24 -30.12
#